data_AF-A0A3S1CI14-F1
#
_entry.id   AF-A0A3S1CI14-F1
#
_cell.length_a   1.000
_cell.length_b   1.000
_cell.length_c   1.000
_cell.angle_alpha   90.00
_cell.angle_beta   90.00
_cell.angle_gamma   90.00
#
_symmetry.space_group_name_H-M   'P 1'
#
loop_
_entity.id
_entity.type
_entity.pdbx_description
1 polymer ?
#
loop_
_entity_poly.entity_id
_entity_poly.type
_entity_poly.pdbx_seq_one_letter_code
_entity_poly.pdbx_strand_id
1 'polypeptide(L)'
;MSEEYTEVVDDSWGDRFGNSVFAVILGLILFFGSFILLFWNEGRLNLSEVAKTAVEVSATQPNREAIGKFISTTGTITSNQALGDNLFLIPGSYSVVDRTVEMFSWSEEKRTEERKSMLDPIFRTSECRIKYYINTYWH
;
A
#
# COMPACT_ATOMS: atom_id res chain seq x y z
N MET A 1 -37.63 -30.40 40.02
CA MET A 1 -38.61 -29.90 39.05
C MET A 1 -37.92 -28.77 38.31
N SER A 2 -37.35 -29.04 37.14
CA SER A 2 -36.66 -28.06 36.30
C SER A 2 -37.64 -27.56 35.25
N GLU A 3 -37.90 -26.26 35.22
CA GLU A 3 -38.69 -25.67 34.14
C GLU A 3 -37.77 -25.41 32.96
N GLU A 4 -38.09 -26.04 31.83
CA GLU A 4 -37.44 -25.84 30.54
C GLU A 4 -38.29 -24.81 29.78
N TYR A 5 -37.75 -23.61 29.58
CA TYR A 5 -38.37 -22.56 28.80
C TYR A 5 -37.78 -22.59 27.39
N THR A 6 -38.59 -22.97 26.40
CA THR A 6 -38.21 -22.94 25.00
C THR A 6 -38.97 -21.80 24.31
N GLU A 7 -38.23 -20.76 23.92
CA GLU A 7 -38.74 -19.68 23.09
C GLU A 7 -38.62 -20.11 21.62
N VAL A 8 -39.75 -20.36 20.97
CA VAL A 8 -39.80 -20.65 19.53
C VAL A 8 -40.02 -19.32 18.82
N VAL A 9 -38.94 -18.75 18.27
CA VAL A 9 -39.01 -17.58 17.39
C VAL A 9 -39.43 -18.07 16.01
N ASP A 10 -40.73 -17.96 15.71
CA ASP A 10 -41.26 -18.18 14.37
C ASP A 10 -40.86 -16.99 13.49
N ASP A 11 -39.69 -17.08 12.85
CA ASP A 11 -39.31 -16.13 11.81
C ASP A 11 -40.28 -16.27 10.64
N SER A 12 -41.24 -15.36 10.56
CA SER A 12 -42.22 -15.25 9.48
C SER A 12 -41.52 -15.30 8.12
N TRP A 13 -42.06 -16.08 7.19
CA TRP A 13 -41.56 -16.22 5.82
C TRP A 13 -41.31 -14.86 5.12
N GLY A 14 -42.06 -13.81 5.52
CA GLY A 14 -41.89 -12.44 5.04
C GLY A 14 -40.65 -11.72 5.58
N ASP A 15 -40.27 -11.92 6.85
CA ASP A 15 -39.08 -11.30 7.46
C ASP A 15 -37.79 -11.86 6.84
N ARG A 16 -37.80 -13.15 6.47
CA ARG A 16 -36.70 -13.79 5.74
C ARG A 16 -36.57 -13.24 4.31
N PHE A 17 -37.69 -12.93 3.65
CA PHE A 17 -37.69 -12.37 2.30
C PHE A 17 -37.21 -10.91 2.30
N GLY A 18 -37.71 -10.09 3.23
CA GLY A 18 -37.29 -8.69 3.40
C GLY A 18 -35.81 -8.53 3.73
N ASN A 19 -35.30 -9.34 4.67
CA ASN A 19 -33.87 -9.35 5.01
C ASN A 19 -33.00 -9.82 3.84
N SER A 20 -33.48 -10.75 3.01
CA SER A 20 -32.72 -11.23 1.86
C SER A 20 -32.55 -10.16 0.77
N VAL A 21 -33.60 -9.39 0.49
CA VAL A 21 -33.56 -8.31 -0.52
C VAL A 21 -32.67 -7.16 -0.03
N PHE A 22 -32.76 -6.82 1.25
CA PHE A 22 -31.88 -5.81 1.85
C PHE A 22 -30.40 -6.24 1.79
N ALA A 23 -30.09 -7.51 2.07
CA ALA A 23 -28.74 -8.04 1.97
C ALA A 23 -28.16 -7.96 0.54
N VAL A 24 -28.99 -8.20 -0.48
CA VAL A 24 -28.57 -8.07 -1.90
C VAL A 24 -28.25 -6.61 -2.25
N ILE A 25 -29.10 -5.66 -1.85
CA ILE A 25 -28.87 -4.23 -2.11
C ILE A 25 -27.61 -3.75 -1.39
N LEU A 26 -27.45 -4.13 -0.12
CA LEU A 26 -26.26 -3.80 0.66
C LEU A 26 -25.00 -4.42 0.03
N GLY A 27 -25.10 -5.67 -0.43
CA GLY A 27 -24.02 -6.36 -1.14
C GLY A 27 -23.60 -5.64 -2.42
N LEU A 28 -24.55 -5.13 -3.22
CA LEU A 28 -24.26 -4.34 -4.41
C LEU A 28 -23.56 -3.01 -4.07
N ILE A 29 -24.02 -2.32 -3.03
CA ILE A 29 -23.37 -1.08 -2.56
C ILE A 29 -21.93 -1.35 -2.13
N LEU A 30 -21.70 -2.41 -1.34
CA LEU A 30 -20.37 -2.80 -0.89
C LEU A 30 -19.48 -3.24 -2.07
N PHE A 31 -20.05 -3.93 -3.05
CA PHE A 31 -19.33 -4.35 -4.25
C PHE A 31 -18.80 -3.14 -5.03
N PHE A 32 -19.65 -2.17 -5.38
CA PHE A 32 -19.19 -0.96 -6.06
C PHE A 32 -18.30 -0.08 -5.18
N GLY A 33 -18.59 0.00 -3.88
CA GLY A 33 -17.76 0.71 -2.91
C GLY A 33 -16.35 0.14 -2.80
N SER A 34 -16.18 -1.18 -2.95
CA SER A 34 -14.87 -1.83 -2.90
C SER A 34 -13.94 -1.37 -4.02
N PHE A 35 -14.45 -1.16 -5.24
CA PHE A 35 -13.65 -0.63 -6.34
C PHE A 35 -13.20 0.80 -6.09
N ILE A 36 -14.05 1.64 -5.48
CA ILE A 36 -13.68 3.01 -5.11
C ILE A 36 -12.58 2.99 -4.05
N LEU A 37 -12.72 2.13 -3.04
CA LEU A 37 -11.75 2.01 -1.95
C LEU A 37 -10.40 1.48 -2.46
N LEU A 38 -10.41 0.45 -3.31
CA LEU A 38 -9.22 -0.08 -3.98
C LEU A 38 -8.58 0.98 -4.88
N PHE A 39 -9.37 1.69 -5.68
CA PHE A 39 -8.85 2.75 -6.56
C PHE A 39 -8.26 3.92 -5.78
N TRP A 40 -8.82 4.29 -4.63
CA TRP A 40 -8.23 5.31 -3.77
C TRP A 40 -6.87 4.87 -3.19
N ASN A 41 -6.71 3.57 -2.92
CA ASN A 41 -5.46 3.02 -2.44
C ASN A 41 -4.40 2.85 -3.55
N GLU A 42 -4.80 2.31 -4.70
CA GLU A 42 -3.90 1.93 -5.81
C GLU A 42 -3.67 3.06 -6.83
N GLY A 43 -4.62 3.99 -6.96
CA GLY A 43 -4.57 5.12 -7.90
C GLY A 43 -3.57 6.22 -7.54
N ARG A 44 -2.71 6.01 -6.54
CA ARG A 44 -1.77 7.03 -6.04
C ARG A 44 -0.49 7.22 -6.84
N LEU A 45 -0.29 6.52 -7.96
CA LEU A 45 0.90 6.72 -8.79
C LEU A 45 0.51 6.90 -10.25
N ASN A 46 0.09 8.11 -10.61
CA ASN A 46 0.23 8.58 -12.00
C ASN A 46 1.73 8.75 -12.31
N LEU A 47 2.44 7.65 -12.51
CA LEU A 47 3.79 7.64 -13.08
C LEU A 47 3.85 8.45 -14.39
N SER A 48 2.74 8.51 -15.12
CA SER A 48 2.55 9.36 -16.29
C SER A 48 2.68 10.86 -15.99
N GLU A 49 2.20 11.33 -14.84
CA GLU A 49 2.28 12.74 -14.44
C GLU A 49 3.68 13.11 -13.93
N VAL A 50 4.35 12.15 -13.26
CA VAL A 50 5.77 12.25 -12.89
C VAL A 50 6.67 12.25 -14.14
N ALA A 51 6.37 11.42 -15.14
CA ALA A 51 7.12 11.39 -16.39
C ALA A 51 6.96 12.69 -17.20
N LYS A 52 5.79 13.35 -17.16
CA LYS A 52 5.55 14.64 -17.81
C LYS A 52 6.30 15.81 -17.18
N THR A 53 6.68 15.70 -15.91
CA THR A 53 7.41 16.75 -15.18
C THR A 53 8.93 16.52 -15.18
N ALA A 54 9.40 15.43 -15.80
CA ALA A 54 10.81 15.13 -15.90
C ALA A 54 11.52 16.07 -16.89
N VAL A 55 12.65 16.64 -16.46
CA VAL A 55 13.53 17.45 -17.29
C VAL A 55 14.49 16.51 -18.03
N GLU A 56 14.55 16.62 -19.35
CA GLU A 56 15.56 15.90 -20.12
C GLU A 56 16.95 16.47 -19.83
N VAL A 57 17.88 15.61 -19.42
CA VAL A 57 19.26 15.97 -19.12
C VAL A 57 20.23 15.17 -19.97
N SER A 58 21.36 15.79 -20.31
CA SER A 58 22.44 15.12 -21.03
C SER A 58 23.00 13.95 -20.20
N ALA A 59 23.20 12.80 -20.84
CA ALA A 59 23.82 11.63 -20.23
C ALA A 59 25.34 11.82 -19.98
N THR A 60 25.97 12.82 -20.59
CA THR A 60 27.42 13.01 -20.59
C THR A 60 27.89 14.25 -19.84
N GLN A 61 26.97 15.14 -19.43
CA GLN A 61 27.33 16.39 -18.75
C GLN A 61 26.39 16.68 -17.57
N PRO A 62 26.93 17.12 -16.41
CA PRO A 62 26.12 17.45 -15.25
C PRO A 62 25.30 18.72 -15.49
N ASN A 63 23.98 18.65 -15.25
CA ASN A 63 23.08 19.80 -15.33
C ASN A 63 22.69 20.29 -13.91
N ARG A 64 23.21 21.45 -13.50
CA ARG A 64 22.91 22.04 -12.17
C ARG A 64 21.46 22.51 -12.03
N GLU A 65 20.77 22.79 -13.13
CA GLU A 65 19.37 23.26 -13.13
C GLU A 65 18.36 22.14 -12.88
N ALA A 66 18.82 20.89 -12.94
CA ALA A 66 18.03 19.69 -12.72
C ALA A 66 18.05 19.19 -11.26
N ILE A 67 18.84 19.83 -10.39
CA ILE A 67 18.93 19.47 -8.97
C ILE A 67 17.55 19.61 -8.32
N GLY A 68 17.06 18.53 -7.71
CA GLY A 68 15.76 18.49 -7.04
C GLY A 68 14.55 18.30 -7.96
N LYS A 69 14.75 18.05 -9.26
CA LYS A 69 13.68 17.77 -10.23
C LYS A 69 13.72 16.31 -10.68
N PHE A 70 12.59 15.80 -11.17
CA PHE A 70 12.59 14.55 -11.93
C PHE A 70 13.40 14.74 -13.20
N ILE A 71 14.21 13.75 -13.56
CA ILE A 71 15.06 13.79 -14.76
C ILE A 71 14.81 12.58 -15.65
N SER A 72 14.95 12.79 -16.95
CA SER A 72 15.02 11.73 -17.95
C SER A 72 16.31 11.90 -18.75
N THR A 73 16.98 10.80 -19.08
CA THR A 73 18.17 10.85 -19.93
C THR A 73 18.18 9.66 -20.87
N THR A 74 18.66 9.89 -22.08
CA THR A 74 18.82 8.84 -23.10
C THR A 74 20.27 8.84 -23.54
N GLY A 75 20.89 7.67 -23.58
CA GLY A 75 22.27 7.52 -24.00
C GLY A 75 22.54 6.11 -24.53
N THR A 76 23.54 6.01 -25.40
CA THR A 76 24.00 4.71 -25.90
C THR A 76 24.82 4.01 -24.84
N ILE A 77 24.37 2.84 -24.39
CA ILE A 77 25.14 1.97 -23.51
C ILE A 77 26.01 1.07 -24.38
N THR A 78 27.33 1.25 -24.32
CA THR A 78 28.29 0.37 -24.97
C THR A 78 29.13 -0.36 -23.92
N SER A 79 29.34 -1.66 -24.12
CA SER A 79 30.21 -2.48 -23.29
C SER A 79 31.07 -3.36 -24.18
N ASN A 80 32.36 -3.43 -23.87
CA ASN A 80 33.31 -4.30 -24.57
C ASN A 80 33.33 -5.72 -23.97
N GLN A 81 32.59 -5.95 -22.89
CA GLN A 81 32.55 -7.24 -22.19
C GLN A 81 31.32 -8.04 -22.63
N ALA A 82 31.56 -9.29 -23.03
CA ALA A 82 30.48 -10.25 -23.27
C ALA A 82 29.94 -10.74 -21.92
N LEU A 83 28.65 -10.54 -21.68
CA LEU A 83 27.93 -11.08 -20.54
C LEU A 83 27.26 -12.39 -20.96
N GLY A 84 27.31 -13.39 -20.10
CA GLY A 84 26.65 -14.67 -20.28
C GLY A 84 26.46 -15.31 -18.93
N ASP A 85 25.49 -16.21 -18.83
CA ASP A 85 25.40 -17.13 -17.71
C ASP A 85 25.77 -18.52 -18.25
N ASN A 86 26.43 -19.34 -17.43
CA ASN A 86 26.93 -20.63 -17.89
C ASN A 86 25.81 -21.69 -18.11
N LEU A 87 24.53 -21.28 -18.16
CA LEU A 87 23.37 -22.18 -18.19
C LEU A 87 22.41 -21.90 -19.35
N PHE A 88 21.99 -20.66 -19.53
CA PHE A 88 20.91 -20.21 -20.40
C PHE A 88 21.32 -19.06 -21.34
N LEU A 89 22.27 -18.22 -20.96
CA LEU A 89 22.64 -17.02 -21.72
C LEU A 89 24.02 -17.16 -22.38
N ILE A 90 24.04 -17.41 -23.69
CA ILE A 90 25.26 -17.45 -24.50
C ILE A 90 25.99 -16.10 -24.41
N PRO A 91 27.32 -16.05 -24.17
CA PRO A 91 28.05 -14.80 -24.03
C PRO A 91 27.83 -13.83 -25.18
N GLY A 92 27.36 -12.61 -24.86
CA GLY A 92 27.03 -11.58 -25.85
C GLY A 92 26.99 -10.16 -25.27
N SER A 93 26.75 -9.18 -26.13
CA SER A 93 26.63 -7.77 -25.74
C SER A 93 25.26 -7.50 -25.12
N TYR A 94 25.12 -7.82 -23.84
CA TYR A 94 23.90 -7.55 -23.07
C TYR A 94 24.09 -6.39 -22.08
N SER A 95 22.97 -5.79 -21.70
CA SER A 95 22.88 -4.83 -20.60
C SER A 95 22.18 -5.49 -19.43
N VAL A 96 22.81 -5.45 -18.25
CA VAL A 96 22.20 -5.94 -17.00
C VAL A 96 21.79 -4.73 -16.17
N VAL A 97 20.55 -4.78 -15.67
CA VAL A 97 20.06 -3.82 -14.68
C VAL A 97 19.99 -4.57 -13.35
N ASP A 98 20.95 -4.31 -12.48
CA ASP A 98 20.92 -4.80 -11.11
C ASP A 98 20.27 -3.74 -10.21
N ARG A 99 19.26 -4.14 -9.46
CA ARG A 99 18.42 -3.26 -8.64
C ARG A 99 18.43 -3.79 -7.22
N THR A 100 19.04 -3.05 -6.31
CA THR A 100 18.85 -3.28 -4.87
C THR A 100 17.63 -2.48 -4.41
N VAL A 101 16.64 -3.16 -3.84
CA VAL A 101 15.44 -2.52 -3.24
C VAL A 101 15.53 -2.61 -1.74
N GLU A 102 15.54 -1.47 -1.07
CA GLU A 102 15.42 -1.40 0.39
C GLU A 102 13.98 -1.07 0.75
N MET A 103 13.35 -1.91 1.58
CA MET A 103 11.99 -1.67 2.07
C MET A 103 12.05 -1.22 3.53
N PHE A 104 11.67 0.04 3.75
CA PHE A 104 11.49 0.59 5.09
C PHE A 104 10.06 0.33 5.54
N SER A 105 9.89 -0.44 6.61
CA SER A 105 8.59 -0.66 7.24
C SER A 105 8.63 -0.18 8.68
N TRP A 106 7.52 0.34 9.19
CA TRP A 106 7.40 0.67 10.62
C TRP A 106 6.05 0.22 11.16
N SER A 107 6.04 -0.12 12.45
CA SER A 107 4.85 -0.40 13.23
C SER A 107 4.70 0.71 14.27
N GLU A 108 3.55 1.38 14.24
CA GLU A 108 3.20 2.43 15.20
C GLU A 108 2.17 1.88 16.19
N GLU A 109 2.54 1.84 17.47
CA GLU A 109 1.65 1.52 18.57
C GLU A 109 1.30 2.82 19.31
N LYS A 110 0.04 3.26 19.18
CA LYS A 110 -0.51 4.39 19.95
C LYS A 110 -1.37 3.87 21.09
N ARG A 111 -1.03 4.25 22.32
CA ARG A 111 -1.86 4.03 23.51
C ARG A 111 -2.28 5.37 24.09
N THR A 112 -3.58 5.56 24.26
CA THR A 112 -4.14 6.74 24.92
C THR A 112 -4.87 6.30 26.17
N GLU A 113 -4.48 6.83 27.32
CA GLU A 113 -5.17 6.63 28.59
C GLU A 113 -5.78 7.98 29.03
N GLU A 114 -7.08 7.96 29.27
CA GLU A 114 -7.82 9.08 29.83
C GLU A 114 -8.18 8.75 31.27
N ARG A 115 -7.74 9.59 32.21
CA ARG A 115 -8.12 9.47 33.61
C ARG A 115 -9.07 10.62 33.96
N LYS A 116 -10.31 10.28 34.33
CA LYS A 116 -11.30 11.23 34.82
C LYS A 116 -11.33 11.22 36.35
N SER A 117 -11.17 12.39 36.96
CA SER A 117 -11.44 12.65 38.37
C SER A 117 -12.67 13.56 38.46
N MET A 118 -13.53 13.39 39.46
CA MET A 118 -14.73 14.23 39.63
C MET A 118 -14.40 15.65 40.10
N LEU A 119 -13.16 15.91 40.53
CA LEU A 119 -12.75 17.19 41.12
C LEU A 119 -11.56 17.86 40.41
N ASP A 120 -10.88 17.16 39.49
CA ASP A 120 -9.69 17.67 38.78
C ASP A 120 -9.88 17.71 37.25
N PRO A 121 -9.11 18.55 36.52
CA PRO A 121 -9.12 18.59 35.06
C PRO A 121 -8.84 17.22 34.43
N ILE A 122 -9.42 16.95 33.25
CA ILE A 122 -9.17 15.70 32.52
C ILE A 122 -7.72 15.71 32.04
N PHE A 123 -6.90 14.79 32.57
CA PHE A 123 -5.55 14.54 32.08
C PHE A 123 -5.60 13.40 31.05
N ARG A 124 -5.22 13.73 29.81
CA ARG A 124 -5.04 12.74 28.74
C ARG A 124 -3.55 12.50 28.56
N THR A 125 -3.10 11.28 28.84
CA THR A 125 -1.73 10.86 28.57
C THR A 125 -1.73 9.98 27.33
N SER A 126 -0.93 10.36 26.33
CA SER A 126 -0.78 9.58 25.10
C SER A 126 0.67 9.15 24.97
N GLU A 127 0.89 7.85 24.85
CA GLU A 127 2.20 7.26 24.57
C GLU A 127 2.18 6.73 23.13
N CYS A 128 3.15 7.17 22.33
CA CYS A 128 3.36 6.69 20.97
C CYS A 128 4.71 5.99 20.90
N ARG A 129 4.72 4.72 20.49
CA ARG A 129 5.95 3.99 20.17
C ARG A 129 6.00 3.66 18.70
N ILE A 130 7.11 4.02 18.07
CA ILE A 130 7.39 3.68 16.68
C ILE A 130 8.53 2.66 16.68
N LYS A 131 8.31 1.51 16.04
CA LYS A 131 9.35 0.50 15.79
C LYS A 131 9.64 0.45 14.30
N TYR A 132 10.90 0.62 13.93
CA TYR A 132 11.36 0.53 12.55
C TYR A 132 11.90 -0.87 12.25
N TYR A 133 11.56 -1.41 11.09
CA TYR A 133 12.09 -2.66 10.55
C TYR A 133 12.64 -2.39 9.16
N ILE A 134 13.94 -2.63 8.98
CA ILE A 134 14.61 -2.57 7.68
C ILE A 134 14.80 -4.01 7.23
N ASN A 135 14.12 -4.41 6.16
CA ASN A 135 14.38 -5.69 5.50
C ASN A 135 15.09 -5.43 4.18
N THR A 136 16.34 -5.88 4.09
CA THR A 136 17.20 -5.73 2.90
C THR A 136 17.13 -6.94 1.96
N TYR A 137 16.26 -7.92 2.22
CA TYR A 137 16.22 -9.17 1.47
C TYR A 137 14.80 -9.54 1.07
N TRP A 138 14.53 -9.45 -0.23
CA TRP A 138 13.54 -10.29 -0.91
C TRP A 138 14.35 -11.20 -1.82
N HIS A 139 14.36 -12.50 -1.52
CA HIS A 139 14.91 -13.53 -2.40
C HIS A 139 13.95 -13.82 -3.56
#